data_AF-A0A1G2LAX5-F1
#
_entry.id   AF-A0A1G2LAX5-F1
#
_cell.length_a   1.000
_cell.length_b   1.000
_cell.length_c   1.000
_cell.angle_alpha   90.00
_cell.angle_beta   90.00
_cell.angle_gamma   90.00
#
_symmetry.space_group_name_H-M   'P 1'
#
loop_
_entity.id
_entity.type
_entity.pdbx_description
1 polymer ?
#
loop_
_entity_poly.entity_id
_entity_poly.type
_entity_poly.pdbx_seq_one_letter_code
_entity_poly.pdbx_strand_id
1 'polypeptide(L)'
;MTFLTWFLGYAVLLLFEVAVLPNFFGSSVPAIALSFAIVAISWQKFPSGFWFAGLAGFLRDAFATPAAADHTIHLVMIFLAMHLFFVLIPWDEPLRRLGGIAAGLLAVPAAWIPAAGVGRIVFGLDPPPLAWADLASSVAIREAAFAAIWFLILAWVAVRLASVRRAAAIGRLTP
;
A
#
# COMPACT_ATOMS: atom_id res chain seq x y z
N MET A 1 -13.95 5.31 -8.56
CA MET A 1 -13.84 5.85 -7.20
C MET A 1 -12.89 7.01 -7.25
N THR A 2 -13.23 8.11 -6.60
CA THR A 2 -12.39 9.32 -6.65
C THR A 2 -11.24 9.18 -5.67
N PHE A 3 -10.20 10.00 -5.87
CA PHE A 3 -9.12 10.20 -4.90
C PHE A 3 -9.64 10.32 -3.46
N LEU A 4 -10.64 11.17 -3.24
CA LEU A 4 -11.20 11.44 -1.92
C LEU A 4 -11.80 10.19 -1.26
N THR A 5 -12.54 9.38 -2.02
CA THR A 5 -13.13 8.14 -1.47
C THR A 5 -12.06 7.17 -0.99
N TRP A 6 -10.99 7.02 -1.77
CA TRP A 6 -9.87 6.16 -1.38
C TRP A 6 -9.14 6.71 -0.17
N PHE A 7 -8.87 8.01 -0.13
CA PHE A 7 -8.18 8.63 0.99
C PHE A 7 -8.97 8.52 2.30
N LEU A 8 -10.28 8.79 2.28
CA LEU A 8 -11.14 8.64 3.45
C LEU A 8 -11.20 7.18 3.93
N GLY A 9 -11.32 6.22 3.00
CA GLY A 9 -11.29 4.79 3.34
C GLY A 9 -9.97 4.39 4.00
N TYR A 10 -8.84 4.89 3.49
CA TYR A 10 -7.53 4.67 4.10
C TYR A 10 -7.43 5.27 5.51
N ALA A 11 -7.86 6.53 5.68
CA ALA A 11 -7.81 7.20 6.97
C ALA A 11 -8.62 6.47 8.05
N VAL A 12 -9.84 6.01 7.71
CA VAL A 12 -10.69 5.23 8.62
C VAL A 12 -10.02 3.90 8.98
N LEU A 13 -9.47 3.18 8.01
CA LEU A 13 -8.78 1.92 8.27
C LEU A 13 -7.52 2.11 9.10
N LEU A 14 -6.75 3.17 8.84
CA LEU A 14 -5.56 3.50 9.61
C LEU A 14 -5.91 3.83 11.07
N LEU A 15 -6.96 4.63 11.30
CA LEU A 15 -7.44 4.92 12.65
C LEU A 15 -7.89 3.66 13.37
N PHE A 16 -8.60 2.76 12.68
CA PHE A 16 -9.00 1.48 13.24
C PHE A 16 -7.77 0.59 13.57
N GLU A 17 -6.80 0.52 12.65
CA GLU A 17 -5.55 -0.20 12.83
C GLU A 17 -4.76 0.29 14.04
N VAL A 18 -4.66 1.61 14.23
CA VAL A 18 -3.86 2.21 15.31
C VAL A 18 -4.62 2.26 16.64
N ALA A 19 -5.93 2.51 16.64
CA ALA A 19 -6.69 2.74 17.87
C ALA A 19 -7.38 1.49 18.41
N VAL A 20 -7.78 0.55 17.55
CA VAL A 20 -8.63 -0.58 17.94
C VAL A 20 -7.85 -1.88 17.97
N LEU A 21 -7.12 -2.20 16.91
CA LEU A 21 -6.46 -3.50 16.76
C LEU A 21 -5.37 -3.81 17.80
N PRO A 22 -4.62 -2.86 18.37
CA PRO A 22 -3.63 -3.18 19.40
C PRO A 22 -4.26 -3.80 20.66
N ASN A 23 -5.53 -3.48 20.95
CA ASN A 23 -6.26 -4.06 22.09
C ASN A 23 -6.51 -5.57 21.94
N PHE A 24 -6.45 -6.08 20.71
CA PHE A 24 -6.71 -7.49 20.38
C PHE A 24 -5.42 -8.23 19.99
N PHE A 25 -4.48 -7.54 19.33
CA PHE A 25 -3.32 -8.15 18.69
C PHE A 25 -1.97 -7.64 19.22
N GLY A 26 -1.97 -6.70 20.16
CA GLY A 26 -0.76 -6.16 20.78
C GLY A 26 0.20 -5.54 19.76
N SER A 27 1.47 -5.92 19.80
CA SER A 27 2.50 -5.48 18.83
C SER A 27 2.40 -6.16 17.47
N SER A 28 1.54 -7.18 17.32
CA SER A 28 1.31 -7.89 16.05
C SER A 28 0.12 -7.32 15.29
N VAL A 29 -0.07 -6.00 15.37
CA VAL A 29 -1.19 -5.33 14.71
C VAL A 29 -1.12 -5.58 13.20
N PRO A 30 -2.23 -6.04 12.63
CA PRO A 30 -2.29 -6.33 11.21
C PRO A 30 -2.16 -5.05 10.35
N ALA A 31 -1.27 -5.04 9.35
CA ALA A 31 -1.01 -3.90 8.46
C ALA A 31 -2.09 -3.70 7.36
N ILE A 32 -3.36 -3.61 7.76
CA ILE A 32 -4.53 -3.57 6.85
C ILE A 32 -4.56 -2.27 6.04
N ALA A 33 -4.17 -1.15 6.64
CA ALA A 33 -4.10 0.16 5.99
C ALA A 33 -3.08 0.17 4.85
N LEU A 34 -1.94 -0.51 5.01
CA LEU A 34 -0.94 -0.66 3.95
C LEU A 34 -1.50 -1.45 2.76
N SER A 35 -2.12 -2.61 3.00
CA SER A 35 -2.75 -3.39 1.92
C SER A 35 -3.81 -2.59 1.18
N PHE A 36 -4.61 -1.82 1.90
CA PHE A 36 -5.61 -0.93 1.31
C PHE A 36 -4.96 0.17 0.45
N ALA A 37 -3.87 0.79 0.91
CA ALA A 37 -3.14 1.80 0.16
C ALA A 37 -2.59 1.25 -1.16
N ILE A 38 -2.03 0.04 -1.15
CA ILE A 38 -1.49 -0.60 -2.37
C ILE A 38 -2.62 -0.84 -3.39
N VAL A 39 -3.78 -1.34 -2.93
CA VAL A 39 -4.95 -1.51 -3.81
C VAL A 39 -5.41 -0.14 -4.33
N ALA A 40 -5.55 0.87 -3.47
CA ALA A 40 -5.95 2.20 -3.88
C ALA A 40 -5.04 2.76 -4.98
N ILE A 41 -3.72 2.67 -4.80
CA ILE A 41 -2.72 3.13 -5.77
C ILE A 41 -2.91 2.46 -7.14
N SER A 42 -3.14 1.16 -7.18
CA SER A 42 -3.34 0.42 -8.44
C SER A 42 -4.57 0.85 -9.25
N TRP A 43 -5.49 1.58 -8.62
CA TRP A 43 -6.73 2.07 -9.21
C TRP A 43 -6.72 3.56 -9.53
N GLN A 44 -5.62 4.25 -9.22
CA GLN A 44 -5.48 5.68 -9.46
C GLN A 44 -4.68 5.94 -10.74
N LYS A 45 -5.00 7.04 -11.41
CA LYS A 45 -4.13 7.60 -12.45
C LYS A 45 -2.92 8.26 -11.80
N PHE A 46 -1.83 8.40 -12.54
CA PHE A 46 -0.55 8.86 -12.01
C PHE A 46 -0.64 10.09 -11.07
N PRO A 47 -1.23 11.25 -11.45
CA PRO A 47 -1.25 12.40 -10.55
C PRO A 47 -2.04 12.13 -9.26
N SER A 48 -3.20 11.48 -9.36
CA SER A 48 -4.04 11.17 -8.20
C SER A 48 -3.42 10.11 -7.30
N GLY A 49 -2.73 9.12 -7.88
CA GLY A 49 -2.08 8.05 -7.13
C GLY A 49 -0.82 8.54 -6.42
N PHE A 50 -0.06 9.45 -7.02
CA PHE A 50 1.09 10.08 -6.39
C PHE A 50 0.67 10.89 -5.15
N TRP A 51 -0.34 11.76 -5.31
CA TRP A 51 -0.88 12.54 -4.19
C TRP A 51 -1.49 11.64 -3.11
N PHE A 52 -2.17 10.56 -3.50
CA PHE A 52 -2.69 9.59 -2.55
C PHE A 52 -1.56 8.95 -1.75
N ALA A 53 -0.52 8.43 -2.41
CA ALA A 53 0.61 7.78 -1.74
C ALA A 53 1.32 8.73 -0.76
N GLY A 54 1.58 9.98 -1.19
CA GLY A 54 2.20 10.99 -0.34
C GLY A 54 1.35 11.36 0.88
N LEU A 55 0.06 11.66 0.69
CA LEU A 55 -0.81 12.06 1.79
C LEU A 55 -1.15 10.89 2.72
N ALA A 56 -1.31 9.67 2.19
CA ALA A 56 -1.56 8.48 2.99
C ALA A 56 -0.36 8.15 3.89
N GLY A 57 0.85 8.30 3.35
CA GLY A 57 2.07 8.11 4.14
C GLY A 57 2.27 9.21 5.16
N PHE A 58 2.03 10.47 4.78
CA PHE A 58 2.09 11.59 5.72
C PHE A 58 1.12 11.42 6.89
N LEU A 59 -0.10 10.99 6.61
CA LEU A 59 -1.09 10.72 7.64
C LEU A 59 -0.63 9.59 8.59
N ARG A 60 0.03 8.55 8.05
CA ARG A 60 0.58 7.47 8.88
C ARG A 60 1.75 7.94 9.72
N ASP A 61 2.64 8.74 9.16
CA ASP A 61 3.76 9.35 9.88
C ASP A 61 3.26 10.25 11.03
N ALA A 62 2.12 10.94 10.86
CA ALA A 62 1.50 11.73 11.92
C ALA A 62 0.99 10.90 13.11
N PHE A 63 0.70 9.60 12.91
CA PHE A 63 0.32 8.66 13.97
C PHE A 63 1.46 7.77 14.44
N ALA A 64 2.56 7.73 13.69
CA ALA A 64 3.73 6.92 14.02
C ALA A 64 4.56 7.60 15.12
N THR A 65 5.24 6.79 15.92
CA THR A 65 6.32 7.31 16.75
C THR A 65 7.40 7.91 15.86
N PRO A 66 8.13 8.97 16.29
CA PRO A 66 9.18 9.58 15.48
C PRO A 66 10.20 8.58 14.92
N ALA A 67 10.48 7.51 15.67
CA ALA A 67 11.36 6.41 15.29
C ALA A 67 10.96 5.63 14.01
N ALA A 68 9.72 5.81 13.54
CA ALA A 68 9.14 5.07 12.41
C ALA A 68 8.45 6.01 11.40
N ALA A 69 8.78 7.31 11.38
CA ALA A 69 8.11 8.30 10.54
C ALA A 69 8.70 8.36 9.11
N ASP A 70 8.76 7.22 8.41
CA ASP A 70 9.31 7.09 7.05
C ASP A 70 8.29 6.55 6.02
N HIS A 71 7.01 6.44 6.40
CA HIS A 71 5.95 5.82 5.60
C HIS A 71 5.60 6.63 4.35
N THR A 72 5.73 7.96 4.40
CA THR A 72 5.57 8.83 3.20
C THR A 72 6.47 8.38 2.07
N ILE A 73 7.75 8.19 2.38
CA ILE A 73 8.75 7.78 1.39
C ILE A 73 8.46 6.36 0.93
N HIS A 74 8.13 5.48 1.88
CA HIS A 74 7.81 4.10 1.61
C HIS A 74 6.65 3.95 0.59
N LEU A 75 5.52 4.61 0.83
CA LEU A 75 4.35 4.54 -0.05
C LEU A 75 4.58 5.20 -1.41
N VAL A 76 5.34 6.29 -1.47
CA VAL A 76 5.72 6.93 -2.75
C VAL A 76 6.58 5.99 -3.58
N MET A 77 7.56 5.30 -2.97
CA MET A 77 8.40 4.33 -3.69
C MET A 77 7.60 3.14 -4.21
N ILE A 78 6.67 2.60 -3.42
CA ILE A 78 5.72 1.56 -3.87
C ILE A 78 4.90 2.05 -5.06
N PHE A 79 4.38 3.28 -5.01
CA PHE A 79 3.64 3.88 -6.12
C PHE A 79 4.46 3.96 -7.41
N LEU A 80 5.71 4.42 -7.30
CA LEU A 80 6.61 4.57 -8.45
C LEU A 80 6.97 3.21 -9.05
N ALA A 81 7.29 2.22 -8.22
CA ALA A 81 7.57 0.85 -8.68
C ALA A 81 6.37 0.24 -9.40
N MET A 82 5.17 0.42 -8.84
CA MET A 82 3.93 -0.06 -9.45
C MET A 82 3.62 0.65 -10.78
N HIS A 83 3.83 1.97 -10.86
CA HIS A 83 3.61 2.70 -12.11
C HIS A 83 4.64 2.35 -13.19
N LEU A 84 5.90 2.14 -12.80
CA LEU A 84 6.91 1.61 -13.71
C LEU A 84 6.48 0.26 -14.27
N PHE A 85 5.98 -0.65 -13.42
CA PHE A 85 5.42 -1.92 -13.87
C PHE A 85 4.28 -1.74 -14.89
N PHE A 86 3.33 -0.84 -14.63
CA PHE A 86 2.21 -0.58 -15.56
C PHE A 86 2.65 -0.06 -16.92
N VAL A 87 3.74 0.70 -16.98
CA VAL A 87 4.30 1.23 -18.23
C VAL A 87 5.06 0.14 -19.00
N LEU A 88 5.78 -0.74 -18.31
CA LEU A 88 6.63 -1.75 -18.93
C LEU A 88 5.87 -2.99 -19.42
N ILE A 89 4.71 -3.29 -18.83
CA ILE A 89 4.02 -4.56 -19.06
C ILE A 89 2.75 -4.35 -19.89
N PRO A 90 2.70 -4.87 -21.14
CA PRO A 90 1.57 -4.68 -22.06
C PRO A 90 0.44 -5.69 -21.79
N TRP A 91 0.09 -5.91 -20.52
CA TRP A 91 -1.01 -6.79 -20.15
C TRP A 91 -2.37 -6.09 -20.28
N ASP A 92 -3.41 -6.90 -20.48
CA ASP A 92 -4.79 -6.44 -20.39
C ASP A 92 -5.08 -5.84 -19.02
N GLU A 93 -5.99 -4.86 -18.99
CA GLU A 93 -6.32 -4.09 -17.79
C GLU A 93 -6.50 -4.90 -16.48
N PRO A 94 -7.23 -6.05 -16.44
CA PRO A 94 -7.34 -6.82 -15.21
C PRO A 94 -6.02 -7.46 -14.78
N LEU A 95 -5.25 -8.04 -15.72
CA LEU A 95 -3.96 -8.66 -15.43
C LEU A 95 -2.92 -7.60 -15.06
N ARG A 96 -2.91 -6.48 -15.78
CA ARG A 96 -2.03 -5.35 -15.50
C ARG A 96 -2.24 -4.85 -14.07
N ARG A 97 -3.48 -4.67 -13.62
CA ARG A 97 -3.78 -4.26 -12.23
C ARG A 97 -3.33 -5.28 -11.20
N LEU A 98 -3.61 -6.57 -11.41
CA LEU A 98 -3.13 -7.63 -10.51
C LEU A 98 -1.60 -7.64 -10.43
N GLY A 99 -0.93 -7.50 -11.57
CA GLY A 99 0.53 -7.41 -11.68
C GLY A 99 1.09 -6.19 -10.97
N GLY A 100 0.48 -5.01 -11.14
CA GLY A 100 0.93 -3.82 -10.45
C GLY A 100 0.77 -3.92 -8.95
N ILE A 101 -0.33 -4.51 -8.46
CA ILE A 101 -0.48 -4.73 -7.03
C ILE A 101 0.58 -5.71 -6.50
N ALA A 102 0.84 -6.81 -7.21
CA ALA A 102 1.92 -7.73 -6.87
C ALA A 102 3.29 -7.02 -6.86
N ALA A 103 3.55 -6.17 -7.85
CA ALA A 103 4.77 -5.36 -7.92
C ALA A 103 4.87 -4.39 -6.73
N GLY A 104 3.76 -3.75 -6.33
CA GLY A 104 3.73 -2.87 -5.17
C GLY A 104 4.04 -3.58 -3.86
N LEU A 105 3.53 -4.80 -3.67
CA LEU A 105 3.86 -5.63 -2.51
C LEU A 105 5.32 -6.08 -2.51
N LEU A 106 5.81 -6.54 -3.66
CA LEU A 106 7.23 -6.93 -3.79
C LEU A 106 8.18 -5.74 -3.64
N ALA A 107 7.70 -4.52 -3.89
CA ALA A 107 8.43 -3.30 -3.68
C ALA A 107 8.49 -2.87 -2.20
N VAL A 108 7.66 -3.40 -1.30
CA VAL A 108 7.67 -3.05 0.14
C VAL A 108 9.06 -3.25 0.75
N PRO A 109 9.71 -4.44 0.66
CA PRO A 109 11.10 -4.63 1.09
C PRO A 109 12.09 -3.60 0.53
N ALA A 110 12.00 -3.32 -0.77
CA ALA A 110 12.92 -2.41 -1.45
C ALA A 110 12.68 -0.94 -1.07
N ALA A 111 11.42 -0.56 -0.83
CA ALA A 111 11.01 0.78 -0.41
C ALA A 111 11.44 1.09 1.03
N TRP A 112 11.70 0.06 1.84
CA TRP A 112 12.22 0.23 3.21
C TRP A 112 13.65 0.79 3.24
N ILE A 113 14.49 0.40 2.28
CA ILE A 113 15.90 0.84 2.22
C ILE A 113 16.04 2.38 2.14
N PRO A 114 15.42 3.07 1.17
CA PRO A 114 15.49 4.54 1.12
C PRO A 114 14.75 5.20 2.29
N ALA A 115 13.66 4.60 2.79
CA ALA A 115 12.89 5.11 3.91
C ALA A 115 13.72 5.13 5.21
N ALA A 116 14.38 4.01 5.55
CA ALA A 116 15.28 3.89 6.69
C ALA A 116 16.49 4.84 6.59
N GLY A 117 17.05 5.00 5.38
CA GLY A 117 18.15 5.94 5.14
C GLY A 117 17.76 7.39 5.40
N VAL A 118 16.56 7.81 4.96
CA VAL A 118 16.07 9.18 5.22
C VAL A 118 15.69 9.36 6.68
N GLY A 119 15.09 8.34 7.32
CA GLY A 119 14.79 8.37 8.76
C GLY A 119 16.03 8.67 9.61
N ARG A 120 17.17 8.05 9.26
CA ARG A 120 18.48 8.35 9.88
C ARG A 120 18.91 9.80 9.70
N ILE A 121 18.81 10.32 8.47
CA ILE A 121 19.29 11.68 8.14
C ILE A 121 18.41 12.76 8.79
N VAL A 122 17.10 12.59 8.74
CA VAL A 122 16.13 13.63 9.13
C VAL A 122 15.87 13.60 10.64
N PHE A 123 15.76 12.41 11.23
CA PHE A 123 15.34 12.25 12.62
C PHE A 123 16.48 11.81 13.56
N GLY A 124 17.70 11.59 13.04
CA GLY A 124 18.86 11.19 13.86
C GLY A 124 18.67 9.83 14.54
N LEU A 125 17.81 8.98 13.99
CA LEU A 125 17.53 7.66 14.52
C LEU A 125 18.65 6.70 14.14
N ASP A 126 19.05 5.84 15.08
CA ASP A 126 19.81 4.63 14.78
C ASP A 126 18.80 3.51 14.45
N PRO A 127 18.43 3.31 13.18
CA PRO A 127 17.64 2.14 12.82
C PRO A 127 18.42 0.88 13.19
N PRO A 128 17.74 -0.25 13.48
CA PRO A 128 18.43 -1.54 13.54
C PRO A 128 19.32 -1.70 12.28
N PRO A 129 20.53 -2.26 12.43
CA PRO A 129 21.51 -2.30 11.35
C PRO A 129 20.88 -2.92 10.09
N LEU A 130 20.98 -2.21 8.95
CA LEU A 130 20.53 -2.67 7.64
C LEU A 130 21.15 -4.02 7.28
N ALA A 131 20.52 -5.10 7.72
CA ALA A 131 20.87 -6.44 7.29
C ALA A 131 19.84 -6.88 6.26
N TRP A 132 20.30 -7.35 5.11
CA TRP A 132 19.48 -8.16 4.20
C TRP A 132 18.83 -9.36 4.94
N ALA A 133 19.43 -9.79 6.04
CA ALA A 133 18.86 -10.77 6.96
C ALA A 133 17.59 -10.28 7.68
N ASP A 134 17.42 -8.97 7.92
CA ASP A 134 16.23 -8.41 8.56
C ASP A 134 15.03 -8.32 7.61
N LEU A 135 15.28 -8.16 6.31
CA LEU A 135 14.27 -8.36 5.27
C LEU A 135 13.78 -9.82 5.21
N ALA A 136 14.64 -10.76 5.62
CA ALA A 136 14.30 -12.17 5.81
C ALA A 136 13.90 -12.49 7.26
N SER A 137 13.73 -11.49 8.12
CA SER A 137 13.30 -11.73 9.50
C SER A 137 11.86 -12.21 9.53
N SER A 138 11.51 -12.94 10.59
CA SER A 138 10.13 -13.40 10.81
C SER A 138 9.13 -12.24 10.92
N VAL A 139 9.58 -11.05 11.31
CA VAL A 139 8.74 -9.84 11.39
C VAL A 139 8.42 -9.32 9.99
N ALA A 140 9.43 -9.05 9.17
CA ALA A 140 9.26 -8.55 7.81
C ALA A 140 8.48 -9.56 6.94
N ILE A 141 8.79 -10.86 7.05
CA ILE A 141 8.05 -11.91 6.35
C ILE A 141 6.60 -11.99 6.83
N ARG A 142 6.35 -11.88 8.14
CA ARG A 142 4.98 -11.89 8.69
C ARG A 142 4.19 -10.69 8.22
N GLU A 143 4.77 -9.49 8.24
CA GLU A 143 4.13 -8.27 7.76
C GLU A 143 3.86 -8.33 6.26
N ALA A 144 4.82 -8.81 5.46
CA ALA A 144 4.65 -9.00 4.02
C ALA A 144 3.60 -10.08 3.70
N ALA A 145 3.63 -11.22 4.37
CA ALA A 145 2.65 -12.30 4.19
C ALA A 145 1.24 -11.84 4.61
N PHE A 146 1.15 -11.09 5.70
CA PHE A 146 -0.10 -10.55 6.18
C PHE A 146 -0.65 -9.48 5.23
N ALA A 147 0.21 -8.57 4.77
CA ALA A 147 -0.13 -7.58 3.76
C ALA A 147 -0.59 -8.28 2.46
N ALA A 148 0.04 -9.39 2.09
CA ALA A 148 -0.35 -10.23 0.97
C ALA A 148 -1.73 -10.90 1.16
N ILE A 149 -2.05 -11.43 2.34
CA ILE A 149 -3.38 -12.01 2.63
C ILE A 149 -4.48 -10.96 2.48
N TRP A 150 -4.33 -9.81 3.13
CA TRP A 150 -5.34 -8.74 3.01
C TRP A 150 -5.39 -8.14 1.62
N PHE A 151 -4.25 -8.09 0.92
CA PHE A 151 -4.23 -7.80 -0.50
C PHE A 151 -5.12 -8.77 -1.26
N LEU A 152 -4.95 -10.08 -1.10
CA LEU A 152 -5.72 -11.07 -1.85
C LEU A 152 -7.23 -10.88 -1.61
N ILE A 153 -7.62 -10.57 -0.37
CA ILE A 153 -9.01 -10.26 -0.01
C ILE A 153 -9.48 -8.98 -0.71
N LEU A 154 -8.75 -7.87 -0.57
CA LEU A 154 -9.14 -6.57 -1.11
C LEU A 154 -9.07 -6.54 -2.64
N ALA A 155 -8.14 -7.26 -3.25
CA ALA A 155 -8.02 -7.44 -4.68
C ALA A 155 -9.17 -8.26 -5.23
N TRP A 156 -9.56 -9.35 -4.55
CA TRP A 156 -10.75 -10.09 -4.91
C TRP A 156 -11.99 -9.18 -4.88
N VAL A 157 -12.18 -8.40 -3.82
CA VAL A 157 -13.28 -7.41 -3.73
C VAL A 157 -13.20 -6.40 -4.87
N ALA A 158 -12.02 -5.84 -5.14
CA ALA A 158 -11.82 -4.83 -6.18
C ALA A 158 -12.11 -5.40 -7.58
N VAL A 159 -11.67 -6.62 -7.87
CA VAL A 159 -11.95 -7.33 -9.13
C VAL A 159 -13.45 -7.57 -9.28
N ARG A 160 -14.14 -8.01 -8.22
CA ARG A 160 -15.60 -8.21 -8.23
C ARG A 160 -16.35 -6.90 -8.50
N LEU A 161 -15.92 -5.80 -7.88
CA LEU A 161 -16.48 -4.46 -8.15
C LEU A 161 -16.19 -4.01 -9.59
N ALA A 162 -15.01 -4.31 -10.13
CA ALA A 162 -14.64 -4.02 -11.52
C ALA A 162 -15.54 -4.78 -12.50
N SER A 163 -15.73 -6.08 -12.27
CA SER A 163 -16.53 -6.94 -13.13
C SER A 163 -17.99 -6.52 -13.14
N VAL A 164 -18.55 -6.15 -11.98
CA VAL A 164 -19.92 -5.63 -11.88
C VAL A 164 -20.06 -4.33 -12.66
N ARG A 165 -19.11 -3.39 -12.54
CA ARG A 165 -19.15 -2.12 -13.29
C ARG A 165 -19.02 -2.33 -14.80
N ARG A 166 -18.16 -3.26 -15.23
CA ARG A 166 -18.00 -3.59 -16.66
C ARG A 166 -19.27 -4.23 -17.20
N ALA A 167 -19.87 -5.17 -16.48
CA ALA A 167 -21.14 -5.78 -16.86
C ALA A 167 -22.26 -4.72 -16.96
N ALA A 168 -22.33 -3.80 -16.01
CA ALA A 168 -23.29 -2.69 -16.04
C ALA A 168 -23.04 -1.70 -17.21
N ALA A 169 -21.78 -1.45 -17.57
CA ALA A 169 -21.44 -0.61 -18.71
C ALA A 169 -21.81 -1.28 -20.05
N ILE A 170 -21.58 -2.59 -20.18
CA ILE A 170 -21.96 -3.37 -21.37
C ILE A 170 -23.48 -3.51 -21.48
N GLY A 171 -24.19 -3.76 -20.36
CA GLY A 171 -25.65 -3.84 -20.34
C GLY A 171 -26.37 -2.49 -20.57
N ARG A 172 -25.67 -1.36 -20.49
CA ARG A 172 -26.15 -0.05 -20.95
C ARG A 172 -25.85 0.24 -22.42
N LEU A 173 -25.11 -0.65 -23.09
CA LEU A 173 -24.75 -0.57 -24.50
C LEU A 173 -25.56 -1.56 -25.37
N THR A 174 -26.51 -2.30 -24.80
CA THR A 174 -27.55 -2.97 -25.60
C THR A 174 -28.62 -1.94 -25.99
N PRO A 175 -28.97 -1.86 -27.29
CA PRO A 175 -29.71 -0.74 -27.90
C PRO A 175 -31.11 -0.51 -27.33
#